data_AF-A0A2A4TIU4-F1
#
_entry.id   AF-A0A2A4TIU4-F1
#
_cell.length_a   1.000
_cell.length_b   1.000
_cell.length_c   1.000
_cell.angle_alpha   90.00
_cell.angle_beta   90.00
_cell.angle_gamma   90.00
#
_symmetry.space_group_name_H-M   'P 1'
#
loop_
_entity.id
_entity.type
_entity.pdbx_description
1 polymer ?
#
loop_
_entity_poly.entity_id
_entity_poly.type
_entity_poly.pdbx_seq_one_letter_code
_entity_poly.pdbx_strand_id
1 'polypeptide(L)'
;MIIGGVFGIFQYLEHKNDVRIERSMTFVERFQDNTVTLSARKNLSQSIDGKIDELNALLSNKDLKAEELSALFDAEIVKLVKQDVLTEHLKHIFTFYEQLVYCVEMELCDRDVADMFFETEAKSLIRTYYPYICYIRKEWHNTEVYASIVRFYIGENSEICRE
;
A
#
# COMPACT_ATOMS: atom_id res chain seq x y z
N MET A 1 34.23 0.53 37.12
CA MET A 1 32.76 0.42 37.06
C MET A 1 32.14 1.35 35.99
N ILE A 2 32.82 1.55 34.85
CA ILE A 2 32.32 2.39 33.73
C ILE A 2 32.13 1.52 32.46
N ILE A 3 32.91 0.44 32.33
CA ILE A 3 32.88 -0.48 31.18
C ILE A 3 31.58 -1.32 31.15
N GLY A 4 31.00 -1.66 32.31
CA GLY A 4 29.74 -2.42 32.37
C GLY A 4 28.51 -1.61 31.95
N GLY A 5 28.51 -0.28 32.15
CA GLY A 5 27.40 0.58 31.75
C GLY A 5 27.31 0.77 30.23
N VAL A 6 28.47 0.90 29.56
CA VAL A 6 28.53 1.00 28.09
C VAL A 6 28.11 -0.31 27.43
N PHE A 7 28.55 -1.45 27.98
CA PHE A 7 28.18 -2.77 27.45
C PHE A 7 26.67 -3.06 27.57
N GLY A 8 26.03 -2.65 28.67
CA GLY A 8 24.58 -2.79 28.83
C GLY A 8 23.76 -1.95 27.84
N ILE A 9 24.24 -0.76 27.45
CA ILE A 9 23.60 0.06 26.42
C ILE A 9 23.68 -0.61 25.05
N PHE A 10 24.83 -1.19 24.68
CA PHE A 10 24.98 -1.91 23.42
C PHE A 10 24.06 -3.13 23.34
N GLN A 11 23.99 -3.94 24.40
CA GLN A 11 23.07 -5.09 24.44
C GLN A 11 21.60 -4.68 24.36
N TYR A 12 21.22 -3.57 24.99
CA TYR A 12 19.85 -3.04 24.89
C TYR A 12 19.51 -2.59 23.45
N LEU A 13 20.45 -1.94 22.76
CA LEU A 13 20.28 -1.51 21.37
C LEU A 13 20.19 -2.70 20.41
N GLU A 14 21.04 -3.71 20.59
CA GLU A 14 21.00 -4.96 19.81
C GLU A 14 19.68 -5.69 20.00
N HIS A 15 19.24 -5.85 21.26
CA HIS A 15 17.95 -6.47 21.57
C HIS A 15 16.76 -5.66 21.00
N LYS A 16 16.80 -4.32 21.04
CA LYS A 16 15.76 -3.49 20.41
C LYS A 16 15.70 -3.74 18.90
N ASN A 17 16.84 -3.88 18.23
CA ASN A 17 16.88 -4.17 16.80
C ASN A 17 16.36 -5.57 16.47
N ASP A 18 16.76 -6.59 17.23
CA ASP A 18 16.27 -7.96 17.06
C ASP A 18 14.74 -8.02 17.18
N VAL A 19 14.17 -7.37 18.19
CA VAL A 19 12.71 -7.31 18.39
C VAL A 19 12.00 -6.60 17.24
N ARG A 20 12.60 -5.54 16.66
CA ARG A 20 12.03 -4.84 15.50
C ARG A 20 12.04 -5.72 14.25
N ILE A 21 13.13 -6.46 14.03
CA ILE A 21 13.24 -7.42 12.93
C ILE A 21 12.21 -8.53 13.10
N GLU A 22 12.10 -9.13 14.28
CA GLU A 22 11.12 -10.19 14.58
C GLU A 22 9.67 -9.72 14.34
N ARG A 23 9.35 -8.48 14.76
CA ARG A 23 8.03 -7.89 14.49
C ARG A 23 7.79 -7.66 13.01
N SER A 24 8.77 -7.17 12.26
CA SER A 24 8.67 -7.06 10.79
C SER A 24 8.44 -8.44 10.14
N MET A 25 9.15 -9.47 10.59
CA MET A 25 8.97 -10.84 10.10
C MET A 25 7.57 -11.38 10.36
N THR A 26 6.93 -11.01 11.48
CA THR A 26 5.53 -11.36 11.73
C THR A 26 4.58 -10.80 10.66
N PHE A 27 4.85 -9.61 10.11
CA PHE A 27 4.08 -9.07 8.98
C PHE A 27 4.35 -9.87 7.69
N VAL A 28 5.60 -10.28 7.45
CA VAL A 28 5.97 -11.11 6.30
C VAL A 28 5.25 -12.45 6.35
N GLU A 29 5.30 -13.14 7.48
CA GLU A 29 4.59 -14.40 7.70
C GLU A 29 3.09 -14.24 7.50
N ARG A 30 2.47 -13.22 8.11
CA ARG A 30 1.04 -12.95 7.90
C ARG A 30 0.72 -12.64 6.44
N PHE A 31 1.59 -11.95 5.73
CA PHE A 31 1.35 -11.63 4.33
C PHE A 31 1.40 -12.86 3.42
N GLN A 32 2.23 -13.84 3.77
CA GLN A 32 2.38 -15.10 3.03
C GLN A 32 1.32 -16.15 3.43
N ASP A 33 1.01 -16.26 4.72
CA ASP A 33 0.19 -17.34 5.28
C ASP A 33 -1.29 -16.95 5.44
N ASN A 34 -1.62 -15.66 5.50
CA ASN A 34 -3.00 -15.25 5.68
C ASN A 34 -3.80 -15.46 4.38
N THR A 35 -4.60 -16.52 4.37
CA THR A 35 -5.50 -16.91 3.28
C THR A 35 -6.44 -15.79 2.84
N VAL A 36 -6.82 -14.87 3.73
CA VAL A 36 -7.64 -13.69 3.41
C VAL A 36 -6.86 -12.67 2.58
N THR A 37 -5.59 -12.39 2.95
CA THR A 37 -4.75 -11.44 2.20
C THR A 37 -4.33 -12.04 0.86
N LEU A 38 -3.98 -13.33 0.85
CA LEU A 38 -3.65 -14.06 -0.37
C LEU A 38 -4.83 -14.14 -1.33
N SER A 39 -6.04 -14.47 -0.85
CA SER A 39 -7.25 -14.49 -1.70
C SER A 39 -7.64 -13.10 -2.19
N ALA A 40 -7.53 -12.06 -1.36
CA ALA A 40 -7.75 -10.69 -1.78
C ALA A 40 -6.79 -10.29 -2.91
N ARG A 41 -5.48 -10.56 -2.76
CA ARG A 41 -4.47 -10.29 -3.81
C ARG A 41 -4.76 -11.08 -5.09
N LYS A 42 -5.10 -12.35 -4.95
CA LYS A 42 -5.47 -13.19 -6.10
C LYS A 42 -6.69 -12.64 -6.84
N ASN A 43 -7.74 -12.26 -6.14
CA ASN A 43 -8.96 -11.72 -6.74
C ASN A 43 -8.69 -10.37 -7.43
N LEU A 44 -7.86 -9.51 -6.83
CA LEU A 44 -7.41 -8.26 -7.44
C LEU A 44 -6.61 -8.50 -8.72
N SER A 45 -5.62 -9.40 -8.67
CA SER A 45 -4.83 -9.77 -9.85
C SER A 45 -5.73 -10.32 -10.94
N GLN A 46 -6.62 -11.25 -10.63
CA GLN A 46 -7.51 -11.86 -11.62
C GLN A 46 -8.46 -10.85 -12.28
N SER A 47 -8.96 -9.89 -11.52
CA SER A 47 -9.81 -8.82 -12.05
C SER A 47 -9.01 -7.88 -12.98
N ILE A 48 -7.82 -7.45 -12.57
CA ILE A 48 -6.95 -6.62 -13.43
C ILE A 48 -6.52 -7.41 -14.66
N ASP A 49 -6.05 -8.64 -14.52
CA ASP A 49 -5.59 -9.48 -15.63
C ASP A 49 -6.70 -9.69 -16.67
N GLY A 50 -7.95 -9.86 -16.22
CA GLY A 50 -9.11 -9.95 -17.10
C GLY A 50 -9.47 -8.65 -17.84
N LYS A 51 -8.89 -7.52 -17.41
CA LYS A 51 -9.17 -6.17 -17.94
C LYS A 51 -7.94 -5.47 -18.50
N ILE A 52 -6.77 -6.12 -18.46
CA ILE A 52 -5.49 -5.53 -18.84
C ILE A 52 -5.49 -5.10 -20.32
N ASP A 53 -6.10 -5.88 -21.21
CA ASP A 53 -6.16 -5.58 -22.64
C ASP A 53 -7.07 -4.37 -22.92
N GLU A 54 -8.20 -4.27 -22.21
CA GLU A 54 -9.12 -3.13 -22.30
C GLU A 54 -8.45 -1.85 -21.78
N LEU A 55 -7.75 -1.93 -20.64
CA LEU A 55 -6.99 -0.81 -20.07
C LEU A 55 -5.82 -0.39 -20.97
N ASN A 56 -5.08 -1.34 -21.54
CA ASN A 56 -3.97 -1.04 -22.46
C ASN A 56 -4.47 -0.41 -23.77
N ALA A 57 -5.61 -0.86 -24.29
CA ALA A 57 -6.23 -0.26 -25.47
C ALA A 57 -6.64 1.19 -25.20
N LEU A 58 -7.17 1.47 -24.00
CA LEU A 58 -7.51 2.83 -23.56
C LEU A 58 -6.25 3.70 -23.48
N LEU A 59 -5.21 3.23 -22.79
CA LEU A 59 -3.92 3.92 -22.62
C LEU A 59 -3.15 4.14 -23.92
N SER A 60 -3.41 3.33 -24.95
CA SER A 60 -2.77 3.44 -26.26
C SER A 60 -3.51 4.36 -27.24
N ASN A 61 -4.64 4.94 -26.83
CA ASN A 61 -5.42 5.84 -27.67
C ASN A 61 -4.72 7.21 -27.81
N LYS A 62 -4.16 7.46 -29.00
CA LYS A 62 -3.40 8.69 -29.30
C LYS A 62 -4.27 9.92 -29.56
N ASP A 63 -5.58 9.75 -29.69
CA ASP A 63 -6.50 10.84 -29.99
C ASP A 63 -6.92 11.62 -28.74
N LEU A 64 -6.62 11.09 -27.54
CA LEU A 64 -6.94 11.70 -26.25
C LEU A 64 -5.77 12.49 -25.69
N LYS A 65 -6.07 13.63 -25.04
CA LYS A 65 -5.06 14.35 -24.26
C LYS A 65 -4.74 13.58 -22.97
N ALA A 66 -3.55 13.83 -22.42
CA ALA A 66 -3.08 13.16 -21.21
C ALA A 66 -4.05 13.31 -20.01
N GLU A 67 -4.67 14.49 -19.85
CA GLU A 67 -5.65 14.70 -18.78
C GLU A 67 -6.94 13.89 -18.98
N GLU A 68 -7.46 13.84 -20.21
CA GLU A 68 -8.66 13.06 -20.55
C GLU A 68 -8.40 11.56 -20.39
N LEU A 69 -7.20 11.12 -20.76
CA LEU A 69 -6.77 9.74 -20.60
C LEU A 69 -6.68 9.34 -19.12
N SER A 70 -6.11 10.22 -18.28
CA SER A 70 -6.04 9.99 -16.83
C SER A 70 -7.43 9.88 -16.22
N ALA A 71 -8.35 10.79 -16.55
CA ALA A 71 -9.71 10.76 -16.03
C ALA A 71 -10.49 9.50 -16.44
N LEU A 72 -10.28 9.02 -17.66
CA LEU A 72 -10.88 7.78 -18.16
C LEU A 72 -10.32 6.55 -17.45
N PHE A 73 -9.00 6.48 -17.27
CA PHE A 73 -8.36 5.42 -16.51
C PHE A 73 -8.88 5.38 -15.07
N ASP A 74 -8.94 6.54 -14.42
CA ASP A 74 -9.43 6.67 -13.05
C ASP A 74 -10.87 6.18 -12.90
N ALA A 75 -11.74 6.56 -13.85
CA ALA A 75 -13.12 6.10 -13.88
C ALA A 75 -13.23 4.58 -14.07
N GLU A 76 -12.38 3.99 -14.92
CA GLU A 76 -12.43 2.55 -15.19
C GLU A 76 -11.90 1.72 -14.00
N ILE A 77 -10.87 2.19 -13.30
CA ILE A 77 -10.42 1.57 -12.04
C ILE A 77 -11.53 1.61 -10.99
N VAL A 78 -12.18 2.76 -10.79
CA VAL A 78 -13.27 2.88 -9.81
C VAL A 78 -14.45 1.96 -10.17
N LYS A 79 -14.78 1.86 -11.46
CA LYS A 79 -15.82 0.97 -11.95
C LYS A 79 -15.46 -0.50 -11.73
N LEU A 80 -14.24 -0.91 -12.07
CA LEU A 80 -13.72 -2.26 -11.85
C LEU A 80 -13.83 -2.64 -10.38
N VAL A 81 -13.39 -1.76 -9.47
CA VAL A 81 -13.46 -2.02 -8.02
C VAL A 81 -14.90 -2.22 -7.54
N LYS A 82 -15.83 -1.41 -8.05
CA LYS A 82 -17.25 -1.51 -7.69
C LYS A 82 -17.93 -2.74 -8.28
N GLN A 83 -17.66 -3.06 -9.54
CA GLN A 83 -18.32 -4.15 -10.26
C GLN A 83 -17.87 -5.52 -9.75
N ASP A 84 -16.57 -5.68 -9.49
CA ASP A 84 -15.98 -6.95 -9.08
C ASP A 84 -16.00 -7.15 -7.55
N VAL A 85 -16.73 -6.28 -6.83
CA VAL A 85 -16.88 -6.33 -5.36
C VAL A 85 -15.51 -6.35 -4.65
N LEU A 86 -14.53 -5.65 -5.23
CA LEU A 86 -13.15 -5.63 -4.73
C LEU A 86 -12.96 -4.67 -3.56
N THR A 87 -13.98 -3.85 -3.26
CA THR A 87 -13.98 -2.88 -2.16
C THR A 87 -13.46 -3.48 -0.85
N GLU A 88 -14.02 -4.62 -0.41
CA GLU A 88 -13.60 -5.23 0.86
C GLU A 88 -12.18 -5.82 0.78
N HIS A 89 -11.81 -6.39 -0.36
CA HIS A 89 -10.46 -6.90 -0.60
C HIS A 89 -9.40 -5.79 -0.54
N LEU A 90 -9.66 -4.66 -1.22
CA LEU A 90 -8.81 -3.48 -1.17
C LEU A 90 -8.75 -2.89 0.24
N LYS A 91 -9.88 -2.78 0.92
CA LYS A 91 -9.92 -2.30 2.31
C LYS A 91 -9.04 -3.14 3.22
N HIS A 92 -9.10 -4.46 3.12
CA HIS A 92 -8.25 -5.36 3.89
C HIS A 92 -6.76 -5.15 3.59
N ILE A 93 -6.40 -5.03 2.32
CA ILE A 93 -4.99 -4.85 1.92
C ILE A 93 -4.48 -3.45 2.31
N PHE A 94 -5.26 -2.39 2.11
CA PHE A 94 -4.88 -1.05 2.54
C PHE A 94 -4.74 -0.97 4.06
N THR A 95 -5.64 -1.60 4.82
CA THR A 95 -5.53 -1.68 6.28
C THR A 95 -4.25 -2.41 6.69
N PHE A 96 -3.87 -3.49 6.01
CA PHE A 96 -2.61 -4.19 6.27
C PHE A 96 -1.41 -3.26 6.08
N TYR A 97 -1.36 -2.53 4.96
CA TYR A 97 -0.27 -1.60 4.69
C TYR A 97 -0.27 -0.41 5.67
N GLU A 98 -1.42 0.10 6.10
CA GLU A 98 -1.48 1.13 7.15
C GLU A 98 -0.87 0.63 8.45
N GLN A 99 -1.20 -0.59 8.88
CA GLN A 99 -0.63 -1.19 10.08
C GLN A 99 0.89 -1.36 9.98
N LEU A 100 1.39 -1.76 8.81
CA LEU A 100 2.83 -1.86 8.55
C LEU A 100 3.50 -0.48 8.62
N VAL A 101 2.94 0.51 7.93
CA VAL A 101 3.43 1.90 7.95
C VAL A 101 3.51 2.43 9.37
N TYR A 102 2.43 2.30 10.15
CA TYR A 102 2.43 2.72 11.56
C TYR A 102 3.48 1.97 12.39
N CYS A 103 3.68 0.67 12.15
CA CYS A 103 4.71 -0.09 12.84
C CYS A 103 6.13 0.46 12.54
N VAL A 104 6.40 0.83 11.29
CA VAL A 104 7.69 1.42 10.88
C VAL A 104 7.86 2.82 11.43
N GLU A 105 6.84 3.69 11.32
CA GLU A 105 6.89 5.08 11.79
C GLU A 105 7.03 5.19 13.31
N MET A 106 6.44 4.26 14.07
CA MET A 106 6.59 4.21 15.52
C MET A 106 7.89 3.51 15.98
N GLU A 107 8.81 3.19 15.07
CA GLU A 107 10.04 2.42 15.33
C GLU A 107 9.80 1.05 15.98
N LEU A 108 8.62 0.46 15.79
CA LEU A 108 8.28 -0.87 16.31
C LEU A 108 8.70 -1.99 15.36
N CYS A 109 8.76 -1.69 14.06
CA CYS A 109 9.24 -2.55 13.00
C CYS A 109 10.59 -2.04 12.47
N ASP A 110 11.37 -2.97 11.90
CA ASP A 110 12.55 -2.65 11.13
C ASP A 110 12.18 -2.14 9.73
N ARG A 111 12.73 -0.99 9.34
CA ARG A 111 12.43 -0.32 8.07
C ARG A 111 13.03 -1.06 6.89
N ASP A 112 14.28 -1.52 7.01
CA ASP A 112 14.98 -2.17 5.90
C ASP A 112 14.31 -3.49 5.54
N VAL A 113 13.84 -4.24 6.54
CA VAL A 113 13.00 -5.44 6.33
C VAL A 113 11.68 -5.05 5.66
N ALA A 114 10.99 -4.02 6.16
CA ALA A 114 9.71 -3.61 5.57
C ALA A 114 9.86 -3.19 4.10
N ASP A 115 10.88 -2.41 3.77
CA ASP A 115 11.13 -1.93 2.42
C ASP A 115 11.51 -3.09 1.50
N MET A 116 12.40 -3.99 1.95
CA MET A 116 12.83 -5.17 1.18
C MET A 116 11.67 -6.08 0.78
N PHE A 117 10.70 -6.31 1.67
CA PHE A 117 9.60 -7.25 1.41
C PHE A 117 8.39 -6.61 0.75
N PHE A 118 8.08 -5.35 1.07
CA PHE A 118 6.78 -4.77 0.76
C PHE A 118 6.82 -3.57 -0.19
N GLU A 119 7.94 -2.85 -0.31
CA GLU A 119 7.97 -1.56 -0.99
C GLU A 119 7.49 -1.63 -2.46
N THR A 120 8.01 -2.59 -3.21
CA THR A 120 7.71 -2.72 -4.65
C THR A 120 6.23 -3.04 -4.87
N GLU A 121 5.69 -4.00 -4.14
CA GLU A 121 4.30 -4.40 -4.27
C GLU A 121 3.34 -3.32 -3.76
N ALA A 122 3.65 -2.72 -2.60
CA ALA A 122 2.86 -1.64 -2.03
C ALA A 122 2.78 -0.44 -2.99
N LYS A 123 3.92 -0.01 -3.56
CA LYS A 123 3.95 1.08 -4.54
C LYS A 123 3.12 0.77 -5.76
N SER A 124 3.25 -0.43 -6.32
CA SER A 124 2.48 -0.85 -7.48
C SER A 124 0.97 -0.83 -7.19
N LEU A 125 0.57 -1.46 -6.08
CA LEU A 125 -0.82 -1.57 -5.67
C LEU A 125 -1.43 -0.19 -5.38
N ILE A 126 -0.79 0.62 -4.54
CA ILE A 126 -1.32 1.92 -4.12
C ILE A 126 -1.42 2.85 -5.31
N ARG A 127 -0.48 2.83 -6.27
CA ARG A 127 -0.58 3.63 -7.51
C ARG A 127 -1.73 3.16 -8.39
N THR A 128 -1.88 1.85 -8.57
CA THR A 128 -2.92 1.28 -9.44
C THR A 128 -4.32 1.62 -8.93
N TYR A 129 -4.53 1.50 -7.61
CA TYR A 129 -5.82 1.74 -6.97
C TYR A 129 -5.92 3.13 -6.33
N TYR A 130 -4.97 4.03 -6.62
CA TYR A 130 -5.01 5.42 -6.19
C TYR A 130 -6.32 6.13 -6.58
N PRO A 131 -6.87 5.94 -7.81
CA PRO A 131 -8.13 6.56 -8.20
C PRO A 131 -9.30 6.14 -7.29
N TYR A 132 -9.29 4.89 -6.83
CA TYR A 132 -10.30 4.40 -5.90
C TYR A 132 -10.16 5.04 -4.51
N ILE A 133 -8.94 5.24 -4.01
CA ILE A 133 -8.68 5.99 -2.78
C ILE A 133 -9.24 7.42 -2.90
N CYS A 134 -9.05 8.06 -4.04
CA CYS A 134 -9.61 9.39 -4.29
C CYS A 134 -11.13 9.41 -4.34
N TYR A 135 -11.71 8.43 -5.01
CA TYR A 135 -13.16 8.25 -5.06
C TYR A 135 -13.78 8.13 -3.65
N ILE A 136 -13.24 7.28 -2.77
CA ILE A 136 -13.79 7.10 -1.42
C ILE A 136 -13.57 8.32 -0.52
N ARG A 137 -12.46 9.06 -0.67
CA ARG A 137 -12.22 10.31 0.07
C ARG A 137 -13.29 11.35 -0.25
N LYS A 138 -13.65 11.46 -1.53
CA LYS A 138 -14.72 12.33 -2.00
C LYS A 138 -16.09 11.86 -1.52
N GLU A 139 -16.38 10.56 -1.64
CA GLU A 139 -17.66 9.97 -1.22
C GLU A 139 -17.88 10.10 0.30
N TRP A 140 -16.85 9.92 1.12
CA TRP A 140 -16.95 9.95 2.58
C TRP A 140 -16.66 11.33 3.18
N HIS A 141 -16.37 12.33 2.35
CA HIS A 141 -15.94 13.66 2.78
C HIS A 141 -14.78 13.64 3.79
N ASN A 142 -13.81 12.75 3.57
CA ASN A 142 -12.68 12.55 4.47
C ASN A 142 -11.38 12.36 3.68
N THR A 143 -10.52 13.39 3.68
CA THR A 143 -9.24 13.39 2.97
C THR A 143 -8.18 12.49 3.62
N GLU A 144 -8.37 12.09 4.87
CA GLU A 144 -7.38 11.32 5.64
C GLU A 144 -7.47 9.81 5.41
N VAL A 145 -8.53 9.32 4.75
CA VAL A 145 -8.69 7.90 4.44
C VAL A 145 -7.45 7.40 3.68
N TYR A 146 -6.69 6.46 4.25
CA TYR A 146 -5.45 5.93 3.67
C TYR A 146 -4.34 6.97 3.40
N ALA A 147 -4.34 8.10 4.11
CA ALA A 147 -3.32 9.14 3.92
C ALA A 147 -1.91 8.67 4.29
N SER A 148 -1.77 7.85 5.33
CA SER A 148 -0.48 7.30 5.77
C SER A 148 0.18 6.48 4.66
N ILE A 149 -0.53 5.51 4.07
CA ILE A 149 0.05 4.67 3.00
C ILE A 149 0.35 5.46 1.71
N VAL A 150 -0.48 6.46 1.37
CA VAL A 150 -0.20 7.34 0.22
C VAL A 150 1.06 8.16 0.47
N ARG A 151 1.19 8.81 1.62
CA ARG A 151 2.39 9.60 1.96
C ARG A 151 3.63 8.72 2.01
N PHE A 152 3.53 7.54 2.62
CA PHE A 152 4.66 6.63 2.81
C PHE A 152 5.19 6.06 1.49
N TYR A 153 4.30 5.61 0.59
CA TYR A 153 4.72 4.90 -0.64
C TYR A 153 4.75 5.77 -1.90
N ILE A 154 3.93 6.82 -1.98
CA ILE A 154 3.86 7.72 -3.16
C ILE A 154 4.58 9.05 -2.89
N GLY A 155 4.53 9.56 -1.65
CA GLY A 155 5.22 10.79 -1.23
C GLY A 155 4.28 11.97 -0.93
N GLU A 156 4.76 12.91 -0.11
CA GLU A 156 4.01 14.06 0.44
C GLU A 156 3.54 15.09 -0.61
N ASN A 157 4.23 15.20 -1.75
CA ASN A 157 3.95 16.18 -2.80
C ASN A 157 3.05 15.65 -3.93
N SER A 158 2.50 14.45 -3.80
CA SER A 158 1.43 14.02 -4.71
C SER A 158 0.21 14.88 -4.41
N GLU A 159 -0.19 15.77 -5.32
CA GLU A 159 -1.47 16.48 -5.22
C GLU A 159 -2.55 15.45 -4.95
N ILE A 160 -3.02 15.43 -3.70
CA ILE A 160 -3.87 14.38 -3.20
C ILE A 160 -5.21 14.53 -3.91
N CYS A 161 -5.49 13.66 -4.88
CA CYS A 161 -6.76 13.59 -5.59
C CYS A 161 -7.13 14.93 -6.25
N ARG A 162 -6.55 15.21 -7.43
CA ARG A 162 -6.89 16.39 -8.23
C ARG A 162 -8.42 16.46 -8.41
N GLU A 163 -9.00 17.60 -8.02
CA GLU A 163 -10.42 17.93 -8.21
C GLU A 163 -10.76 18.23 -9.67
#